data_AF-A0A5M9Q1K9-F1
#
_entry.id   AF-A0A5M9Q1K9-F1
#
_cell.length_a   1.000
_cell.length_b   1.000
_cell.length_c   1.000
_cell.angle_alpha   90.00
_cell.angle_beta   90.00
_cell.angle_gamma   90.00
#
_symmetry.space_group_name_H-M   'P 1'
#
loop_
_entity.id
_entity.type
_entity.pdbx_description
1 polymer ?
#
loop_
_entity_poly.entity_id
_entity_poly.type
_entity_poly.pdbx_seq_one_letter_code
_entity_poly.pdbx_strand_id
1 'polypeptide(L)'
;MKLNDFLKPELLGNKFLAVKGYSEVLDRETQKLSAYRLNVSIQDESSDFFMETIQVKVNNVAPSLSVQDLKNNKTTPVLLQDLNVGQFNGNLWFSCADVLPANK
;
A
#
# COMPACT_ATOMS: atom_id res chain seq x y z
N MET A 1 -6.72 8.92 20.96
CA MET A 1 -6.95 8.24 19.67
C MET A 1 -8.14 7.31 19.80
N LYS A 2 -9.17 7.45 18.97
CA LYS A 2 -10.30 6.51 18.90
C LYS A 2 -10.05 5.52 17.75
N LEU A 3 -10.56 4.29 17.84
CA LEU A 3 -10.36 3.25 16.81
C LEU A 3 -10.77 3.72 15.40
N ASN A 4 -11.82 4.55 15.31
CA ASN A 4 -12.30 5.11 14.05
C ASN A 4 -11.35 6.15 13.43
N ASP A 5 -10.38 6.67 14.17
CA ASP A 5 -9.41 7.62 13.63
C ASP A 5 -8.49 6.93 12.60
N PHE A 6 -8.24 5.62 12.73
CA PHE A 6 -7.49 4.81 11.76
C PHE A 6 -8.18 4.67 10.39
N LEU A 7 -9.47 4.99 10.28
CA LEU A 7 -10.21 4.95 9.02
C LEU A 7 -9.94 6.19 8.15
N LYS A 8 -9.14 7.15 8.63
CA LYS A 8 -8.79 8.37 7.90
C LYS A 8 -7.41 8.18 7.25
N PRO A 9 -7.32 7.91 5.94
CA PRO A 9 -6.04 7.74 5.26
C PRO A 9 -5.11 8.93 5.44
N GLU A 10 -5.66 10.13 5.66
CA GLU A 10 -4.91 11.37 5.84
C GLU A 10 -4.02 11.35 7.08
N LEU A 11 -4.39 10.59 8.12
CA LEU A 11 -3.55 10.45 9.33
C LEU A 11 -2.30 9.61 9.09
N LEU A 12 -2.25 8.83 7.99
CA LEU A 12 -1.06 8.07 7.61
C LEU A 12 0.00 8.97 6.97
N GLY A 13 -0.35 10.19 6.55
CA GLY A 13 0.51 11.07 5.78
C GLY A 13 0.59 10.69 4.30
N ASN A 14 1.58 11.22 3.58
CA ASN A 14 1.75 10.98 2.15
C ASN A 14 3.16 10.49 1.75
N LYS A 15 4.06 10.30 2.71
CA LYS A 15 5.41 9.79 2.49
C LYS A 15 5.47 8.30 2.81
N PHE A 16 5.69 7.50 1.78
CA PHE A 16 5.68 6.05 1.88
C PHE A 16 6.94 5.44 1.23
N LEU A 17 7.41 4.34 1.80
CA LEU A 17 8.48 3.52 1.22
C LEU A 17 7.95 2.10 0.98
N ALA A 18 7.96 1.65 -0.27
CA ALA A 18 7.83 0.23 -0.56
C ALA A 18 9.06 -0.50 -0.01
N VAL A 19 8.86 -1.47 0.88
CA VAL A 19 9.97 -2.18 1.57
C VAL A 19 10.26 -3.56 0.97
N LYS A 20 9.38 -4.08 0.11
CA LYS A 20 9.51 -5.37 -0.58
C LYS A 20 8.87 -5.30 -1.96
N GLY A 21 9.20 -6.22 -2.85
CA GLY A 21 8.51 -6.40 -4.12
C GLY A 21 7.04 -6.81 -3.95
N TYR A 22 6.26 -6.67 -5.03
CA TYR A 22 4.87 -7.09 -5.04
C TYR A 22 4.72 -8.61 -4.87
N SER A 23 3.63 -9.02 -4.22
CA SER A 23 3.13 -10.39 -4.28
C SER A 23 1.78 -10.43 -4.98
N GLU A 24 1.55 -11.48 -5.76
CA GLU A 24 0.33 -11.64 -6.54
C GLU A 24 -0.85 -12.03 -5.65
N VAL A 25 -2.02 -11.48 -5.98
CA VAL A 25 -3.31 -11.92 -5.44
C VAL A 25 -4.09 -12.49 -6.61
N LEU A 26 -4.32 -13.81 -6.57
CA LEU A 26 -5.09 -14.50 -7.59
C LEU A 26 -6.57 -14.51 -7.20
N ASP A 27 -7.42 -14.36 -8.20
CA ASP A 27 -8.85 -14.61 -8.07
C ASP A 27 -9.08 -16.09 -7.73
N ARG A 28 -9.96 -16.37 -6.77
CA ARG A 28 -10.12 -17.71 -6.21
C ARG A 28 -10.67 -18.70 -7.25
N GLU A 29 -11.57 -18.25 -8.11
CA GLU A 29 -12.29 -19.12 -9.06
C GLU A 29 -11.49 -19.29 -10.35
N THR A 30 -11.00 -18.18 -10.91
CA THR A 30 -10.35 -18.15 -12.22
C THR A 30 -8.84 -18.36 -12.16
N GLN A 31 -8.22 -18.26 -10.97
CA GLN A 31 -6.77 -18.30 -10.75
C GLN A 31 -5.99 -17.22 -11.54
N LYS A 32 -6.70 -16.20 -12.06
CA LYS A 32 -6.08 -15.07 -12.76
C LYS A 32 -5.62 -14.02 -11.76
N LEU A 33 -4.58 -13.28 -12.12
CA LEU A 33 -4.14 -12.12 -11.34
C LEU A 33 -5.29 -11.13 -11.19
N SER A 34 -5.62 -10.81 -9.94
CA SER A 34 -6.74 -9.92 -9.58
C SER A 34 -6.28 -8.61 -8.93
N ALA A 35 -5.11 -8.63 -8.30
CA ALA A 35 -4.49 -7.50 -7.61
C ALA A 35 -3.05 -7.86 -7.22
N TYR A 36 -2.33 -6.88 -6.70
CA TYR A 36 -1.06 -7.11 -5.99
C TYR A 36 -1.19 -6.78 -4.50
N ARG A 37 -0.28 -7.32 -3.69
CA ARG A 37 -0.01 -6.86 -2.33
C ARG A 37 1.37 -6.23 -2.28
N LEU A 38 1.48 -5.12 -1.58
CA LEU A 38 2.73 -4.40 -1.37
C LEU A 38 2.90 -4.10 0.11
N ASN A 39 4.08 -4.38 0.67
CA ASN A 39 4.41 -3.94 2.02
C ASN A 39 5.03 -2.55 1.93
N VAL A 40 4.47 -1.63 2.69
CA VAL A 40 4.83 -0.21 2.66
C VAL A 40 5.11 0.25 4.07
N SER A 41 6.23 0.93 4.28
CA SER A 41 6.52 1.64 5.52
C SER A 41 6.09 3.10 5.41
N ILE A 42 5.43 3.59 6.45
CA ILE A 42 5.04 4.98 6.61
C ILE A 42 6.27 5.76 7.04
N GLN A 43 6.61 6.82 6.30
CA GLN A 43 7.82 7.63 6.53
C GLN A 43 7.49 9.13 6.57
N ASP A 44 6.25 9.43 6.94
CA ASP A 44 5.80 10.78 7.18
C ASP A 44 5.95 11.10 8.67
N GLU A 45 6.89 11.98 9.01
CA GLU A 45 7.14 12.39 10.40
C GLU A 45 5.94 13.11 11.05
N SER A 46 5.01 13.61 10.24
CA SER A 46 3.78 14.23 10.73
C SER A 46 2.66 13.21 11.01
N SER A 47 2.86 11.95 10.62
CA SER A 47 1.92 10.86 10.85
C SER A 47 2.04 10.31 12.26
N ASP A 48 0.89 10.06 12.90
CA ASP A 48 0.81 9.33 14.17
C ASP A 48 1.30 7.86 14.04
N PHE A 49 1.55 7.41 12.81
CA PHE A 49 1.95 6.04 12.45
C PHE A 49 3.33 5.98 11.79
N PHE A 50 4.18 6.97 12.05
CA PHE A 50 5.53 7.00 11.51
C PHE A 50 6.31 5.70 11.80
N MET A 51 7.05 5.21 10.80
CA MET A 51 7.80 3.94 10.76
C MET A 51 6.97 2.66 10.76
N GLU A 52 5.64 2.72 10.92
CA GLU A 52 4.80 1.53 10.85
C GLU A 52 4.81 0.90 9.46
N THR A 53 4.71 -0.43 9.40
CA THR A 53 4.62 -1.17 8.14
C THR A 53 3.20 -1.69 7.94
N ILE A 54 2.59 -1.30 6.82
CA ILE A 54 1.27 -1.75 6.41
C ILE A 54 1.37 -2.61 5.15
N GLN A 55 0.41 -3.52 4.99
CA GLN A 55 0.24 -4.27 3.76
C GLN A 55 -0.92 -3.68 2.97
N VAL A 56 -0.63 -3.20 1.76
CA VAL A 56 -1.57 -2.51 0.89
C VAL A 56 -1.95 -3.42 -0.28
N LYS A 57 -3.25 -3.61 -0.50
CA LYS A 57 -3.77 -4.22 -1.73
C LYS A 57 -3.78 -3.17 -2.84
N VAL A 58 -3.07 -3.44 -3.93
CA VAL A 58 -3.01 -2.60 -5.12
C VAL A 58 -4.00 -3.15 -6.13
N ASN A 59 -5.04 -2.39 -6.44
CA ASN A 59 -6.14 -2.85 -7.29
C ASN A 59 -5.80 -2.80 -8.79
N ASN A 60 -4.79 -2.03 -9.18
CA ASN A 60 -4.26 -2.02 -10.54
C ASN A 60 -3.35 -3.25 -10.80
N VAL A 61 -3.72 -4.08 -11.78
CA VAL A 61 -2.93 -5.26 -12.22
C VAL A 61 -1.77 -4.90 -13.16
N ALA A 62 -1.64 -3.63 -13.54
CA ALA A 62 -0.52 -3.07 -14.28
C ALA A 62 -0.09 -1.74 -13.62
N PRO A 63 0.52 -1.78 -12.42
CA PRO A 63 0.80 -0.58 -11.64
C PRO A 63 1.79 0.36 -12.32
N SER A 64 1.62 1.68 -12.13
CA SER A 64 2.50 2.70 -12.74
C SER A 64 3.96 2.56 -12.31
N LEU A 65 4.20 2.14 -11.06
CA LEU A 65 5.49 1.63 -10.60
C LEU A 65 5.51 0.12 -10.79
N SER A 66 6.30 -0.35 -11.75
CA SER A 66 6.18 -1.71 -12.24
C SER A 66 6.70 -2.76 -11.24
N VAL A 67 6.26 -4.00 -11.45
CA VAL A 67 6.78 -5.15 -10.67
C VAL A 67 8.29 -5.32 -10.82
N GLN A 68 8.81 -5.01 -12.00
CA GLN A 68 10.24 -5.10 -12.28
C GLN A 68 11.05 -4.06 -11.50
N ASP A 69 10.50 -2.85 -11.31
CA ASP A 69 11.15 -1.77 -10.56
C ASP A 69 11.36 -2.15 -9.09
N LEU A 70 10.41 -2.89 -8.50
CA LEU A 70 10.46 -3.30 -7.09
C LEU A 70 11.02 -4.71 -6.84
N LYS A 71 11.38 -5.46 -7.89
CA LYS A 71 11.78 -6.88 -7.78
C LYS A 71 12.99 -7.13 -6.88
N ASN A 72 13.89 -6.16 -6.76
CA ASN A 72 15.14 -6.30 -6.01
C ASN A 72 15.00 -6.00 -4.51
N ASN A 73 13.78 -5.83 -3.98
CA ASN A 73 13.52 -5.50 -2.57
C ASN A 73 14.30 -4.27 -2.07
N LYS A 74 14.61 -3.33 -2.97
CA LYS A 74 15.17 -2.04 -2.58
C LYS A 74 14.06 -1.20 -2.01
N THR A 75 14.31 -0.58 -0.86
CA THR A 75 13.40 0.39 -0.28
C THR A 75 13.19 1.54 -1.27
N THR A 76 11.96 1.73 -1.75
CA THR A 76 11.65 2.63 -2.86
C THR A 76 10.58 3.63 -2.45
N PRO A 77 10.81 4.95 -2.58
CA PRO A 77 9.77 5.96 -2.38
C PRO A 77 8.59 5.81 -3.34
N VAL A 78 7.39 5.77 -2.78
CA VAL A 78 6.15 5.57 -3.54
C VAL A 78 5.04 6.52 -3.11
N LEU A 79 4.10 6.77 -4.01
CA LEU A 79 2.82 7.40 -3.71
C LEU A 79 1.72 6.36 -3.90
N LEU A 80 0.81 6.27 -2.92
CA LEU A 80 -0.34 5.38 -2.97
C LEU A 80 -1.55 6.18 -3.46
N GLN A 81 -1.94 5.99 -4.71
CA GLN A 81 -3.06 6.72 -5.30
C GLN A 81 -4.39 6.23 -4.71
N ASP A 82 -5.24 7.15 -4.25
CA ASP A 82 -6.55 6.86 -3.65
C ASP A 82 -6.44 5.82 -2.51
N LEU A 83 -5.49 6.06 -1.59
CA LEU A 83 -5.32 5.23 -0.41
C LEU A 83 -6.60 5.20 0.41
N ASN A 84 -7.08 4.00 0.68
CA ASN A 84 -8.29 3.73 1.44
C ASN A 84 -7.97 2.78 2.60
N VAL A 85 -8.54 3.08 3.77
CA VAL A 85 -8.47 2.23 4.95
C VAL A 85 -9.87 1.71 5.28
N GLY A 86 -10.03 0.39 5.20
CA GLY A 86 -11.24 -0.30 5.64
C GLY A 86 -11.02 -1.01 6.97
N GLN A 87 -12.11 -1.42 7.61
CA GLN A 87 -12.08 -2.31 8.76
C GLN A 87 -13.03 -3.47 8.54
N PHE A 88 -12.56 -4.69 8.84
CA PHE A 88 -13.38 -5.88 8.80
C PHE A 88 -12.94 -6.86 9.88
N ASN A 89 -13.91 -7.37 10.66
CA ASN A 89 -13.67 -8.26 11.80
C ASN A 89 -12.59 -7.74 12.76
N GLY A 90 -12.60 -6.43 13.03
CA GLY A 90 -11.64 -5.78 13.92
C GLY A 90 -10.25 -5.54 13.32
N ASN A 91 -9.96 -6.02 12.10
CA ASN A 91 -8.69 -5.80 11.43
C ASN A 91 -8.78 -4.65 10.43
N LEU A 92 -7.71 -3.86 10.34
CA LEU A 92 -7.57 -2.78 9.36
C LEU A 92 -7.04 -3.32 8.04
N TRP A 93 -7.66 -2.90 6.94
CA TRP A 93 -7.31 -3.30 5.59
C TRP A 93 -6.95 -2.06 4.78
N PHE A 94 -5.81 -2.10 4.10
CA PHE A 94 -5.32 -0.98 3.31
C PHE A 94 -5.39 -1.34 1.84
N SER A 95 -5.88 -0.42 1.02
CA SER A 95 -5.92 -0.59 -0.43
C SER A 95 -5.65 0.73 -1.13
N CYS A 96 -5.10 0.68 -2.34
CA CYS A 96 -4.96 1.85 -3.20
C CYS A 96 -5.37 1.50 -4.64
N ALA A 97 -5.71 2.52 -5.42
CA ALA A 97 -6.00 2.36 -6.83
C ALA A 97 -4.73 1.96 -7.61
N ASP A 98 -3.64 2.68 -7.39
CA ASP A 98 -2.36 2.48 -8.05
C ASP A 98 -1.16 2.81 -7.14
N VAL A 99 0.04 2.44 -7.57
CA VAL A 99 1.31 2.83 -6.94
C VAL A 99 2.11 3.64 -7.96
N LEU A 100 2.40 4.89 -7.61
CA LEU A 100 3.18 5.81 -8.45
C LEU A 100 4.61 5.95 -7.90
N PRO A 101 5.62 6.18 -8.74
CA PRO A 101 6.94 6.59 -8.27
C PRO A 101 6.86 7.96 -7.60
N ALA A 102 7.46 8.12 -6.41
CA ALA A 102 7.48 9.42 -5.72
C ALA A 102 8.54 10.38 -6.29
N ASN A 103 9.53 9.86 -7.02
CA ASN A 103 10.57 10.63 -7.69
C ASN A 103 10.39 10.52 -9.21
N LYS A 104 9.60 11.41 -9.79
CA LYS A 104 9.62 11.68 -11.24
C LYS A 104 9.66 13.19 -11.47
#